data_AF-A0A0P9D752-F1
#
_entry.id   AF-A0A0P9D752-F1
#
_cell.length_a   1.000
_cell.length_b   1.000
_cell.length_c   1.000
_cell.angle_alpha   90.00
_cell.angle_beta   90.00
_cell.angle_gamma   90.00
#
_symmetry.space_group_name_H-M   'P 1'
#
loop_
_entity.id
_entity.type
_entity.pdbx_description
1 polymer ?
#
loop_
_entity_poly.entity_id
_entity_poly.type
_entity_poly.pdbx_seq_one_letter_code
_entity_poly.pdbx_strand_id
1 'polypeptide(L)'
;ARFGRLPFAELFADAIAYAEEGYPVSPRSARNWGFAYQRFARELPRTAFGHWAATFASDGHAPAPGEIWRCPNMARSLQQIAESGAAAFYTGELAERIGKFAEATGGWLRAADFAAHQHTWVDPISTSYRGYDVWEIPPNGQGLAALLALNILEGFALGSIPRDSAASYHLQLEAMKLAYLDAHRYIADPEHAAVPTAELLSKEYATRRRALIGQEALDPQPGEPLRSDTAYLCAVDSDGMMVSLIESTFDSFGSGIVIPGTGIALQNRGAGFSLDAAHPNALAPGKRPYHTIIPGFL
;
A
#
# COMPACT_ATOMS: atom_id res chain seq x y z
N ALA A 1 -7.43 1.00 24.04
CA ALA A 1 -7.29 0.50 22.66
C ALA A 1 -8.23 -0.69 22.44
N ARG A 2 -8.65 -1.00 21.21
CA ARG A 2 -9.59 -2.10 20.91
C ARG A 2 -8.98 -3.49 21.11
N PHE A 3 -7.72 -3.68 20.71
CA PHE A 3 -7.02 -4.98 20.73
C PHE A 3 -5.64 -4.95 21.41
N GLY A 4 -4.95 -3.80 21.44
CA GLY A 4 -3.63 -3.67 22.06
C GLY A 4 -3.67 -3.62 23.59
N ARG A 5 -2.66 -4.22 24.24
CA ARG A 5 -2.51 -4.28 25.71
C ARG A 5 -1.53 -3.25 26.28
N LEU A 6 -0.55 -2.83 25.49
CA LEU A 6 0.48 -1.89 25.93
C LEU A 6 0.01 -0.42 25.79
N PRO A 7 0.51 0.50 26.63
CA PRO A 7 0.36 1.93 26.44
C PRO A 7 0.85 2.37 25.05
N PHE A 8 0.13 3.27 24.40
CA PHE A 8 0.42 3.67 23.01
C PHE A 8 1.85 4.19 22.84
N ALA A 9 2.36 4.97 23.79
CA ALA A 9 3.70 5.54 23.70
C ALA A 9 4.81 4.47 23.75
N GLU A 10 4.61 3.37 24.49
CA GLU A 10 5.59 2.29 24.57
C GLU A 10 5.79 1.56 23.23
N LEU A 11 4.77 1.58 22.36
CA LEU A 11 4.85 0.98 21.02
C LEU A 11 5.88 1.66 20.10
N PHE A 12 6.31 2.89 20.43
CA PHE A 12 7.22 3.68 19.59
C PHE A 12 8.67 3.63 20.07
N ALA A 13 8.95 3.07 21.25
CA ALA A 13 10.27 3.16 21.89
C ALA A 13 11.41 2.68 20.97
N ASP A 14 11.27 1.48 20.38
CA ASP A 14 12.28 0.93 19.48
C ASP A 14 12.42 1.75 18.19
N ALA A 15 11.30 2.21 17.61
CA ALA A 15 11.32 3.00 16.39
C ALA A 15 12.00 4.38 16.61
N ILE A 16 11.77 5.00 17.77
CA ILE A 16 12.41 6.25 18.18
C ILE A 16 13.91 6.02 18.38
N ALA A 17 14.30 4.97 19.11
CA ALA A 17 15.70 4.61 19.32
C ALA A 17 16.44 4.36 18.00
N TYR A 18 15.86 3.58 17.08
CA TYR A 18 16.46 3.35 15.76
C TYR A 18 16.57 4.63 14.92
N ALA A 19 15.58 5.53 15.00
CA ALA A 19 15.65 6.81 14.30
C ALA A 19 16.71 7.75 14.90
N GLU A 20 16.93 7.71 16.22
CA GLU A 20 17.87 8.59 16.92
C GLU A 20 19.33 8.07 16.85
N GLU A 21 19.53 6.81 17.22
CA GLU A 21 20.84 6.16 17.30
C GLU A 21 21.35 5.71 15.93
N GLY A 22 20.42 5.32 15.05
CA GLY A 22 20.69 4.82 13.72
C GLY A 22 20.84 3.31 13.64
N TYR A 23 20.91 2.81 12.41
CA TYR A 23 21.09 1.39 12.11
C TYR A 23 21.95 1.19 10.84
N PRO A 24 22.66 0.05 10.73
CA PRO A 24 23.42 -0.27 9.51
C PRO A 24 22.49 -0.57 8.34
N VAL A 25 22.67 0.13 7.23
CA VAL A 25 21.85 -0.04 6.03
C VAL A 25 22.16 -1.36 5.33
N SER A 26 21.14 -2.19 5.10
CA SER A 26 21.33 -3.48 4.41
C SER A 26 21.64 -3.29 2.91
N PRO A 27 22.34 -4.24 2.25
CA PRO A 27 22.71 -4.10 0.84
C PRO A 27 21.54 -3.85 -0.11
N ARG A 28 20.39 -4.50 0.13
CA ARG A 28 19.18 -4.29 -0.68
C ARG A 28 18.60 -2.88 -0.49
N SER A 29 18.58 -2.40 0.75
CA SER A 29 18.10 -1.05 1.07
C SER A 29 19.02 0.00 0.45
N ALA A 30 20.35 -0.10 0.63
CA ALA A 30 21.33 0.80 0.03
C ALA A 30 21.20 0.90 -1.49
N ARG A 31 21.00 -0.25 -2.18
CA ARG A 31 20.78 -0.28 -3.63
C ARG A 31 19.51 0.48 -4.03
N ASN A 32 18.37 0.18 -3.41
CA ASN A 32 17.10 0.83 -3.72
C ASN A 32 17.14 2.33 -3.38
N TRP A 33 17.81 2.69 -2.29
CA TRP A 33 18.05 4.06 -1.87
C TRP A 33 18.89 4.83 -2.89
N GLY A 34 19.96 4.22 -3.42
CA GLY A 34 20.77 4.79 -4.49
C GLY A 34 19.96 5.07 -5.77
N PHE A 35 19.04 4.17 -6.14
CA PHE A 35 18.12 4.41 -7.26
C PHE A 35 17.17 5.58 -6.99
N ALA A 36 16.62 5.67 -5.77
CA ALA A 36 15.76 6.78 -5.38
C ALA A 36 16.53 8.12 -5.40
N TYR A 37 17.75 8.16 -4.87
CA TYR A 37 18.62 9.34 -4.89
C TYR A 37 18.84 9.85 -6.32
N GLN A 38 19.26 8.97 -7.22
CA GLN A 38 19.51 9.32 -8.63
C GLN A 38 18.25 9.79 -9.35
N ARG A 39 17.13 9.08 -9.13
CA ARG A 39 15.83 9.44 -9.71
C ARG A 39 15.40 10.83 -9.26
N PHE A 40 15.36 11.07 -7.95
CA PHE A 40 14.86 12.31 -7.40
C PHE A 40 15.78 13.51 -7.66
N ALA A 41 17.10 13.31 -7.69
CA ALA A 41 18.04 14.36 -8.08
C ALA A 41 17.78 14.88 -9.52
N ARG A 42 17.26 14.02 -10.40
CA ARG A 42 16.92 14.35 -11.79
C ARG A 42 15.51 14.90 -11.95
N GLU A 43 14.54 14.33 -11.23
CA GLU A 43 13.11 14.53 -11.50
C GLU A 43 12.44 15.56 -10.59
N LEU A 44 12.93 15.76 -9.36
CA LEU A 44 12.30 16.70 -8.44
C LEU A 44 12.84 18.12 -8.59
N PRO A 45 12.02 19.15 -8.32
CA PRO A 45 12.51 20.51 -8.13
C PRO A 45 13.61 20.58 -7.07
N ARG A 46 14.60 21.46 -7.26
CA ARG A 46 15.76 21.58 -6.35
C ARG A 46 15.39 21.74 -4.89
N THR A 47 14.32 22.48 -4.59
CA THR A 47 13.83 22.69 -3.23
C THR A 47 13.29 21.41 -2.61
N ALA A 48 12.43 20.68 -3.33
CA ALA A 48 11.89 19.40 -2.90
C ALA A 48 12.98 18.34 -2.73
N PHE A 49 13.87 18.20 -3.71
CA PHE A 49 15.03 17.31 -3.62
C PHE A 49 15.93 17.69 -2.43
N GLY A 50 16.15 18.99 -2.18
CA GLY A 50 16.96 19.46 -1.06
C GLY A 50 16.43 18.98 0.30
N HIS A 51 15.12 19.00 0.53
CA HIS A 51 14.53 18.48 1.77
C HIS A 51 14.63 16.96 1.88
N TRP A 52 14.44 16.25 0.77
CA TRP A 52 14.64 14.80 0.72
C TRP A 52 16.10 14.41 1.01
N ALA A 53 17.05 15.05 0.32
CA ALA A 53 18.48 14.80 0.48
C ALA A 53 18.97 15.16 1.88
N ALA A 54 18.51 16.27 2.46
CA ALA A 54 18.86 16.63 3.84
C ALA A 54 18.41 15.60 4.88
N THR A 55 17.42 14.76 4.55
CA THR A 55 16.87 13.73 5.45
C THR A 55 17.48 12.35 5.17
N PHE A 56 17.58 11.99 3.89
CA PHE A 56 17.88 10.63 3.45
C PHE A 56 19.25 10.50 2.77
N ALA A 57 19.99 11.59 2.61
CA ALA A 57 21.32 11.62 2.02
C ALA A 57 22.14 12.79 2.62
N SER A 58 22.09 12.92 3.96
CA SER A 58 22.68 14.04 4.71
C SER A 58 24.17 14.24 4.43
N ASP A 59 24.88 13.16 4.14
CA ASP A 59 26.32 13.15 3.82
C ASP A 59 26.60 13.38 2.32
N GLY A 60 25.59 13.80 1.56
CA GLY A 60 25.70 14.12 0.13
C GLY A 60 25.60 12.91 -0.80
N HIS A 61 25.32 11.72 -0.26
CA HIS A 61 25.08 10.49 -1.01
C HIS A 61 24.02 9.62 -0.32
N ALA A 62 23.43 8.68 -1.07
CA ALA A 62 22.65 7.61 -0.46
C ALA A 62 23.58 6.71 0.38
N PRO A 63 23.15 6.24 1.57
CA PRO A 63 23.99 5.40 2.42
C PRO A 63 24.47 4.12 1.73
N ALA A 64 25.73 3.78 1.91
CA ALA A 64 26.33 2.54 1.43
C ALA A 64 25.91 1.33 2.32
N PRO A 65 26.05 0.09 1.82
CA PRO A 65 25.82 -1.09 2.66
C PRO A 65 26.70 -1.08 3.92
N GLY A 66 26.07 -1.26 5.09
CA GLY A 66 26.71 -1.25 6.41
C GLY A 66 26.92 0.14 7.01
N GLU A 67 26.71 1.21 6.24
CA GLU A 67 26.76 2.58 6.75
C GLU A 67 25.62 2.82 7.75
N ILE A 68 25.91 3.55 8.82
CA ILE A 68 24.91 3.88 9.84
C ILE A 68 24.10 5.08 9.35
N TRP A 69 22.81 4.87 9.09
CA TRP A 69 21.87 5.96 8.85
C TRP A 69 21.02 6.21 10.08
N ARG A 70 20.82 7.50 10.40
CA ARG A 70 19.96 7.98 11.50
C ARG A 70 19.17 9.20 11.07
N CYS A 71 18.02 9.42 11.68
CA CYS A 71 17.16 10.56 11.44
C CYS A 71 16.58 11.14 12.75
N PRO A 72 17.34 11.98 13.48
CA PRO A 72 16.86 12.59 14.73
C PRO A 72 15.58 13.41 14.58
N ASN A 73 15.32 13.95 13.39
CA ASN A 73 14.06 14.65 13.10
C ASN A 73 12.86 13.68 13.11
N MET A 74 13.04 12.47 12.57
CA MET A 74 12.02 11.42 12.58
C MET A 74 11.78 10.92 14.00
N ALA A 75 12.84 10.74 14.81
CA ALA A 75 12.72 10.38 16.22
C ALA A 75 11.83 11.37 16.98
N ARG A 76 12.04 12.68 16.80
CA ARG A 76 11.18 13.71 17.42
C ARG A 76 9.73 13.67 16.95
N SER A 77 9.48 13.45 15.66
CA SER A 77 8.11 13.31 15.15
C SER A 77 7.43 12.06 15.72
N LEU A 78 8.14 10.93 15.81
CA LEU A 78 7.64 9.70 16.42
C LEU A 78 7.33 9.90 17.91
N GLN A 79 8.19 10.62 18.64
CA GLN A 79 7.96 10.99 20.05
C GLN A 79 6.69 11.83 20.20
N GLN A 80 6.50 12.87 19.37
CA GLN A 80 5.29 13.69 19.37
C GLN A 80 4.02 12.86 19.11
N ILE A 81 4.09 11.89 18.18
CA ILE A 81 2.98 10.97 17.89
C ILE A 81 2.69 10.07 19.09
N ALA A 82 3.73 9.48 19.68
CA ALA A 82 3.65 8.60 20.84
C ALA A 82 2.98 9.29 22.04
N GLU A 83 3.44 10.48 22.40
CA GLU A 83 2.95 11.26 23.54
C GLU A 83 1.52 11.78 23.36
N SER A 84 1.15 12.12 22.13
CA SER A 84 -0.15 12.73 21.83
C SER A 84 -1.25 11.73 21.47
N GLY A 85 -0.95 10.41 21.44
CA GLY A 85 -1.89 9.42 20.93
C GLY A 85 -2.25 9.66 19.46
N ALA A 86 -1.25 10.04 18.65
CA ALA A 86 -1.34 10.45 17.25
C ALA A 86 -1.99 11.82 16.96
N ALA A 87 -2.49 12.55 17.95
CA ALA A 87 -3.11 13.86 17.73
C ALA A 87 -2.13 14.87 17.09
N ALA A 88 -0.82 14.79 17.39
CA ALA A 88 0.20 15.63 16.76
C ALA A 88 0.21 15.50 15.22
N PHE A 89 -0.05 14.31 14.69
CA PHE A 89 -0.04 14.02 13.26
C PHE A 89 -1.33 14.41 12.54
N TYR A 90 -2.49 14.26 13.20
CA TYR A 90 -3.79 14.48 12.55
C TYR A 90 -4.40 15.86 12.82
N THR A 91 -4.23 16.39 14.03
CA THR A 91 -4.88 17.64 14.48
C THR A 91 -3.91 18.60 15.16
N GLY A 92 -2.61 18.36 15.09
CA GLY A 92 -1.58 19.11 15.80
C GLY A 92 -0.48 19.67 14.90
N GLU A 93 0.69 19.92 15.50
CA GLU A 93 1.80 20.65 14.86
C GLU A 93 2.27 20.00 13.55
N LEU A 94 2.34 18.66 13.47
CA LEU A 94 2.80 17.99 12.26
C LEU A 94 1.79 18.16 11.11
N ALA A 95 0.49 18.08 11.39
CA ALA A 95 -0.56 18.35 10.41
C ALA A 95 -0.47 19.79 9.86
N GLU A 96 -0.27 20.77 10.74
CA GLU A 96 -0.08 22.17 10.35
C GLU A 96 1.16 22.36 9.47
N ARG A 97 2.28 21.71 9.82
CA ARG A 97 3.52 21.79 9.04
C ARG A 97 3.37 21.17 7.66
N ILE A 98 2.67 20.04 7.55
CA ILE A 98 2.33 19.43 6.27
C ILE A 98 1.48 20.41 5.43
N GLY A 99 0.40 20.96 6.01
CA GLY A 99 -0.49 21.90 5.33
C GLY A 99 0.22 23.16 4.85
N LYS A 100 1.00 23.82 5.72
CA LYS A 100 1.79 25.01 5.37
C LYS A 100 2.80 24.72 4.26
N PHE A 101 3.48 23.58 4.31
CA PHE A 101 4.43 23.19 3.27
C PHE A 101 3.73 22.93 1.94
N ALA A 102 2.59 22.24 1.94
CA ALA A 102 1.77 22.02 0.76
C ALA A 102 1.31 23.36 0.15
N GLU A 103 0.76 24.28 0.95
CA GLU A 103 0.34 25.61 0.47
C GLU A 103 1.50 26.39 -0.15
N ALA A 104 2.65 26.43 0.52
CA ALA A 104 3.83 27.13 0.05
C ALA A 104 4.44 26.55 -1.24
N THR A 105 4.12 25.29 -1.57
CA THR A 105 4.68 24.58 -2.73
C THR A 105 3.64 24.26 -3.81
N GLY A 106 2.39 24.74 -3.67
CA GLY A 106 1.32 24.48 -4.63
C GLY A 106 0.68 23.09 -4.52
N GLY A 107 0.92 22.37 -3.42
CA GLY A 107 0.26 21.12 -3.07
C GLY A 107 -1.17 21.31 -2.58
N TRP A 108 -1.93 20.20 -2.57
CA TRP A 108 -3.38 20.21 -2.31
C TRP A 108 -3.75 19.86 -0.86
N LEU A 109 -2.85 19.19 -0.13
CA LEU A 109 -3.10 18.80 1.26
C LEU A 109 -3.25 20.02 2.17
N ARG A 110 -4.22 19.97 3.09
CA ARG A 110 -4.45 20.95 4.15
C ARG A 110 -4.49 20.25 5.49
N ALA A 111 -4.18 20.98 6.57
CA ALA A 111 -4.32 20.45 7.93
C ALA A 111 -5.74 19.95 8.22
N ALA A 112 -6.76 20.58 7.60
CA ALA A 112 -8.15 20.14 7.70
C ALA A 112 -8.40 18.75 7.11
N ASP A 113 -7.66 18.33 6.06
CA ASP A 113 -7.80 16.99 5.47
C ASP A 113 -7.32 15.91 6.46
N PHE A 114 -6.26 16.21 7.21
CA PHE A 114 -5.74 15.34 8.27
C PHE A 114 -6.70 15.27 9.44
N ALA A 115 -7.27 16.41 9.85
CA ALA A 115 -8.25 16.46 10.94
C ALA A 115 -9.56 15.74 10.60
N ALA A 116 -9.96 15.73 9.33
CA ALA A 116 -11.13 15.01 8.85
C ALA A 116 -10.90 13.51 8.68
N HIS A 117 -9.64 13.05 8.65
CA HIS A 117 -9.32 11.64 8.44
C HIS A 117 -9.80 10.77 9.59
N GLN A 118 -10.45 9.65 9.25
CA GLN A 118 -10.77 8.58 10.18
C GLN A 118 -10.37 7.24 9.58
N HIS A 119 -9.98 6.30 10.44
CA HIS A 119 -9.85 4.90 10.05
C HIS A 119 -11.23 4.24 10.06
N THR A 120 -11.46 3.33 9.11
CA THR A 120 -12.72 2.61 8.99
C THR A 120 -12.50 1.15 9.37
N TRP A 121 -13.29 0.63 10.31
CA TRP A 121 -13.41 -0.81 10.51
C TRP A 121 -14.34 -1.36 9.43
N VAL A 122 -13.84 -2.34 8.68
CA VAL A 122 -14.57 -2.98 7.59
C VAL A 122 -14.68 -4.47 7.85
N ASP A 123 -15.76 -5.08 7.36
CA ASP A 123 -15.88 -6.53 7.34
C ASP A 123 -15.05 -7.08 6.18
N PRO A 124 -14.16 -8.06 6.40
CA PRO A 124 -13.37 -8.64 5.35
C PRO A 124 -14.26 -9.41 4.37
N ILE A 125 -13.83 -9.49 3.12
CA ILE A 125 -14.45 -10.31 2.09
C ILE A 125 -13.68 -11.61 1.95
N SER A 126 -14.34 -12.67 1.50
CA SER A 126 -13.69 -13.96 1.33
C SER A 126 -14.22 -14.75 0.16
N THR A 127 -13.48 -15.79 -0.19
CA THR A 127 -14.03 -16.91 -0.94
C THR A 127 -13.57 -18.23 -0.35
N SER A 128 -14.44 -19.24 -0.43
CA SER A 128 -14.02 -20.61 -0.19
C SER A 128 -13.18 -21.10 -1.37
N TYR A 129 -12.04 -21.71 -1.04
CA TYR A 129 -11.14 -22.35 -1.98
C TYR A 129 -10.68 -23.69 -1.41
N ARG A 130 -11.30 -24.78 -1.91
CA ARG A 130 -10.89 -26.17 -1.61
C ARG A 130 -10.83 -26.51 -0.11
N GLY A 131 -11.82 -26.06 0.65
CA GLY A 131 -11.96 -26.37 2.09
C GLY A 131 -11.36 -25.33 3.04
N TYR A 132 -10.79 -24.25 2.50
CA TYR A 132 -10.35 -23.08 3.27
C TYR A 132 -11.13 -21.84 2.86
N ASP A 133 -11.23 -20.87 3.76
CA ASP A 133 -11.71 -19.53 3.44
C ASP A 133 -10.52 -18.58 3.33
N VAL A 134 -10.35 -17.98 2.16
CA VAL A 134 -9.30 -16.98 1.91
C VAL A 134 -9.92 -15.61 2.11
N TRP A 135 -9.33 -14.81 3.00
CA TRP A 135 -9.86 -13.50 3.40
C TRP A 135 -8.98 -12.37 2.91
N GLU A 136 -9.63 -11.28 2.50
CA GLU A 136 -9.02 -10.05 2.03
C GLU A 136 -9.80 -8.82 2.51
N ILE A 137 -9.14 -7.65 2.50
CA ILE A 137 -9.81 -6.37 2.74
C ILE A 137 -10.72 -6.04 1.55
N PRO A 138 -11.95 -5.53 1.78
CA PRO A 138 -12.86 -5.13 0.71
C PRO A 138 -12.31 -3.97 -0.15
N PRO A 139 -12.97 -3.66 -1.30
CA PRO A 139 -12.72 -2.42 -2.03
C PRO A 139 -12.67 -1.20 -1.10
N ASN A 140 -11.79 -0.23 -1.32
CA ASN A 140 -10.96 0.02 -2.50
C ASN A 140 -9.66 -0.80 -2.62
N GLY A 141 -9.44 -1.79 -1.77
CA GLY A 141 -8.29 -2.71 -1.87
C GLY A 141 -8.39 -3.69 -3.04
N GLN A 142 -7.26 -4.06 -3.62
CA GLN A 142 -7.19 -5.00 -4.75
C GLN A 142 -7.29 -6.49 -4.37
N GLY A 143 -7.50 -6.81 -3.09
CA GLY A 143 -7.54 -8.21 -2.60
C GLY A 143 -8.65 -9.01 -3.28
N LEU A 144 -9.71 -8.31 -3.71
CA LEU A 144 -10.75 -8.86 -4.57
C LEU A 144 -10.19 -9.57 -5.81
N ALA A 145 -9.13 -9.07 -6.45
CA ALA A 145 -8.53 -9.74 -7.61
C ALA A 145 -8.00 -11.14 -7.26
N ALA A 146 -7.37 -11.31 -6.10
CA ALA A 146 -6.90 -12.61 -5.64
C ALA A 146 -8.08 -13.58 -5.40
N LEU A 147 -9.13 -13.10 -4.73
CA LEU A 147 -10.34 -13.90 -4.48
C LEU A 147 -11.05 -14.29 -5.78
N LEU A 148 -11.14 -13.40 -6.78
CA LEU A 148 -11.71 -13.69 -8.10
C LEU A 148 -10.91 -14.76 -8.83
N ALA A 149 -9.58 -14.65 -8.85
CA ALA A 149 -8.71 -15.64 -9.47
C ALA A 149 -8.88 -17.02 -8.82
N LEU A 150 -8.89 -17.09 -7.49
CA LEU A 150 -9.12 -18.33 -6.74
C LEU A 150 -10.50 -18.94 -7.05
N ASN A 151 -11.54 -18.10 -7.12
CA ASN A 151 -12.88 -18.53 -7.50
C ASN A 151 -12.96 -19.14 -8.90
N ILE A 152 -12.27 -18.54 -9.87
CA ILE A 152 -12.18 -19.08 -11.23
C ILE A 152 -11.44 -20.42 -11.19
N LEU A 153 -10.30 -20.47 -10.50
CA LEU A 153 -9.42 -21.65 -10.42
C LEU A 153 -10.01 -22.84 -9.66
N GLU A 154 -10.92 -22.59 -8.72
CA GLU A 154 -11.52 -23.64 -7.91
C GLU A 154 -12.20 -24.73 -8.76
N GLY A 155 -12.82 -24.33 -9.88
CA GLY A 155 -13.48 -25.27 -10.79
C GLY A 155 -12.56 -26.07 -11.72
N PHE A 156 -11.24 -25.86 -11.67
CA PHE A 156 -10.28 -26.73 -12.35
C PHE A 156 -9.73 -27.79 -11.38
N ALA A 157 -9.41 -28.97 -11.88
CA ALA A 157 -8.76 -30.02 -11.11
C ALA A 157 -7.24 -29.78 -10.99
N LEU A 158 -6.81 -28.62 -10.48
CA LEU A 158 -5.40 -28.23 -10.40
C LEU A 158 -4.55 -29.25 -9.62
N GLY A 159 -5.10 -29.89 -8.59
CA GLY A 159 -4.39 -30.93 -7.83
C GLY A 159 -4.04 -32.18 -8.64
N SER A 160 -4.68 -32.38 -9.80
CA SER A 160 -4.38 -33.47 -10.74
C SER A 160 -3.38 -33.06 -11.83
N ILE A 161 -2.96 -31.79 -11.86
CA ILE A 161 -1.98 -31.25 -12.80
C ILE A 161 -0.66 -31.05 -12.05
N PRO A 162 0.50 -31.41 -12.62
CA PRO A 162 1.78 -31.11 -11.98
C PRO A 162 1.93 -29.61 -11.75
N ARG A 163 2.25 -29.22 -10.50
CA ARG A 163 2.35 -27.81 -10.07
C ARG A 163 3.23 -26.99 -11.02
N ASP A 164 4.42 -27.49 -11.30
CA ASP A 164 5.43 -26.81 -12.13
C ASP A 164 5.33 -27.25 -13.60
N SER A 165 4.15 -27.06 -14.20
CA SER A 165 3.89 -27.38 -15.60
C SER A 165 3.28 -26.21 -16.35
N ALA A 166 3.47 -26.19 -17.68
CA ALA A 166 2.87 -25.18 -18.55
C ALA A 166 1.35 -25.12 -18.40
N ALA A 167 0.68 -26.27 -18.25
CA ALA A 167 -0.77 -26.33 -18.05
C ALA A 167 -1.22 -25.70 -16.73
N SER A 168 -0.49 -25.96 -15.63
CA SER A 168 -0.77 -25.35 -14.32
C SER A 168 -0.57 -23.84 -14.35
N TYR A 169 0.53 -23.37 -14.95
CA TYR A 169 0.80 -21.94 -15.08
C TYR A 169 -0.18 -21.24 -16.02
N HIS A 170 -0.56 -21.86 -17.14
CA HIS A 170 -1.56 -21.34 -18.07
C HIS A 170 -2.86 -20.99 -17.35
N LEU A 171 -3.42 -21.95 -16.60
CA LEU A 171 -4.68 -21.72 -15.87
C LEU A 171 -4.55 -20.59 -14.84
N GLN A 172 -3.45 -20.55 -14.09
CA GLN A 172 -3.19 -19.50 -13.10
C GLN A 172 -3.08 -18.11 -13.73
N LEU A 173 -2.36 -18.01 -14.85
CA LEU A 173 -2.17 -16.76 -15.59
C LEU A 173 -3.50 -16.27 -16.20
N GLU A 174 -4.25 -17.14 -16.88
CA GLU A 174 -5.53 -16.78 -17.50
C GLU A 174 -6.58 -16.37 -16.46
N ALA A 175 -6.66 -17.08 -15.34
CA ALA A 175 -7.55 -16.70 -14.24
C ALA A 175 -7.17 -15.33 -13.65
N MET A 176 -5.87 -15.09 -13.43
CA MET A 176 -5.38 -13.82 -12.90
C MET A 176 -5.61 -12.66 -13.87
N LYS A 177 -5.44 -12.87 -15.18
CA LYS A 177 -5.74 -11.85 -16.21
C LYS A 177 -7.21 -11.43 -16.15
N LEU A 178 -8.13 -12.39 -16.13
CA LEU A 178 -9.56 -12.11 -16.02
C LEU A 178 -9.92 -11.39 -14.71
N ALA A 179 -9.30 -11.79 -13.61
CA ALA A 179 -9.50 -11.17 -12.31
C ALA A 179 -8.97 -9.73 -12.26
N TYR A 180 -7.78 -9.45 -12.81
CA TYR A 180 -7.24 -8.10 -12.89
C TYR A 180 -8.09 -7.19 -13.79
N LEU A 181 -8.57 -7.69 -14.93
CA LEU A 181 -9.46 -6.92 -15.80
C LEU A 181 -10.72 -6.48 -15.04
N ASP A 182 -11.31 -7.38 -14.25
CA ASP A 182 -12.48 -7.07 -13.43
C ASP A 182 -12.14 -6.13 -12.28
N ALA A 183 -11.02 -6.35 -11.60
CA ALA A 183 -10.53 -5.50 -10.52
C ALA A 183 -10.30 -4.05 -11.00
N HIS A 184 -9.58 -3.88 -12.12
CA HIS A 184 -9.36 -2.57 -12.72
C HIS A 184 -10.66 -1.90 -13.16
N ARG A 185 -11.61 -2.67 -13.70
CA ARG A 185 -12.89 -2.14 -14.18
C ARG A 185 -13.79 -1.67 -13.04
N TYR A 186 -13.86 -2.40 -11.92
CA TYR A 186 -14.90 -2.23 -10.91
C TYR A 186 -14.42 -1.69 -9.56
N ILE A 187 -13.16 -1.92 -9.17
CA ILE A 187 -12.69 -1.49 -7.84
C ILE A 187 -12.57 0.03 -7.79
N ALA A 188 -13.22 0.60 -6.79
CA ALA A 188 -13.20 2.01 -6.46
C ALA A 188 -13.48 2.18 -4.95
N ASP A 189 -13.45 3.42 -4.48
CA ASP A 189 -13.93 3.76 -3.14
C ASP A 189 -15.43 3.47 -2.98
N PRO A 190 -15.84 2.54 -2.08
CA PRO A 190 -17.24 2.19 -1.88
C PRO A 190 -18.10 3.34 -1.34
N GLU A 191 -17.48 4.38 -0.75
CA GLU A 191 -18.21 5.58 -0.33
C GLU A 191 -18.58 6.50 -1.51
N HIS A 192 -17.96 6.29 -2.68
CA HIS A 192 -18.14 7.14 -3.86
C HIS A 192 -18.68 6.39 -5.08
N ALA A 193 -18.56 5.07 -5.15
CA ALA A 193 -19.05 4.26 -6.25
C ALA A 193 -19.52 2.88 -5.76
N ALA A 194 -20.61 2.38 -6.32
CA ALA A 194 -21.07 1.03 -6.03
C ALA A 194 -20.11 0.01 -6.66
N VAL A 195 -19.53 -0.87 -5.84
CA VAL A 195 -18.71 -1.99 -6.30
C VAL A 195 -19.55 -3.27 -6.14
N PRO A 196 -19.81 -4.04 -7.22
CA PRO A 196 -20.66 -5.23 -7.18
C PRO A 196 -19.93 -6.45 -6.58
N THR A 197 -19.31 -6.29 -5.41
CA THR A 197 -18.41 -7.28 -4.80
C THR A 197 -19.07 -8.65 -4.62
N ALA A 198 -20.33 -8.69 -4.16
CA ALA A 198 -21.05 -9.95 -3.97
C ALA A 198 -21.33 -10.68 -5.29
N GLU A 199 -21.68 -9.95 -6.37
CA GLU A 199 -21.87 -10.56 -7.69
C GLU A 199 -20.56 -11.07 -8.26
N LEU A 200 -19.49 -10.26 -8.18
CA LEU A 200 -18.16 -10.64 -8.67
C LEU A 200 -17.63 -11.88 -7.96
N LEU A 201 -17.87 -12.02 -6.65
CA LEU A 201 -17.46 -13.19 -5.86
C LEU A 201 -18.40 -14.40 -5.97
N SER A 202 -19.52 -14.29 -6.71
CA SER A 202 -20.45 -15.41 -6.89
C SER A 202 -19.83 -16.56 -7.71
N LYS A 203 -20.24 -17.80 -7.40
CA LYS A 203 -19.75 -19.00 -8.12
C LYS A 203 -20.31 -19.03 -9.57
N GLU A 204 -21.46 -18.41 -9.80
CA GLU A 204 -22.06 -18.22 -11.11
C GLU A 204 -21.21 -17.28 -11.98
N TYR A 205 -20.76 -16.15 -11.43
CA TYR A 205 -19.85 -15.24 -12.13
C TYR A 205 -18.51 -15.93 -12.42
N ALA A 206 -17.93 -16.61 -11.43
CA ALA A 206 -16.69 -17.38 -11.61
C ALA A 206 -16.82 -18.41 -12.73
N THR A 207 -17.95 -19.11 -12.84
CA THR A 207 -18.22 -20.07 -13.92
C THR A 207 -18.28 -19.39 -15.29
N ARG A 208 -18.93 -18.22 -15.40
CA ARG A 208 -18.94 -17.43 -16.64
C ARG A 208 -17.53 -17.01 -17.06
N ARG A 209 -16.71 -16.53 -16.12
CA ARG A 209 -15.33 -16.11 -16.39
C ARG A 209 -14.44 -17.30 -16.76
N ARG A 210 -14.57 -18.41 -16.05
CA ARG A 210 -13.83 -19.67 -16.32
C ARG A 210 -14.05 -20.18 -17.74
N ALA A 211 -15.27 -20.07 -18.27
CA ALA A 211 -15.59 -20.51 -19.62
C ALA A 211 -14.83 -19.75 -20.73
N LEU A 212 -14.21 -18.62 -20.41
CA LEU A 212 -13.36 -17.86 -21.34
C LEU A 212 -11.93 -18.43 -21.43
N ILE A 213 -11.50 -19.28 -20.50
CA ILE A 213 -10.15 -19.83 -20.48
C ILE A 213 -10.07 -21.01 -21.46
N GLY A 214 -9.49 -20.75 -22.63
CA GLY A 214 -9.20 -21.74 -23.66
C GLY A 214 -7.79 -22.33 -23.55
N GLN A 215 -7.33 -23.03 -24.60
CA GLN A 215 -5.94 -23.49 -24.69
C GLN A 215 -4.95 -22.38 -25.08
N GLU A 216 -5.43 -21.39 -25.83
CA GLU A 216 -4.64 -20.23 -26.22
C GLU A 216 -4.74 -19.13 -25.16
N ALA A 217 -3.68 -18.33 -25.05
CA ALA A 217 -3.68 -17.20 -24.14
C ALA A 217 -4.70 -16.14 -24.60
N LEU A 218 -5.55 -15.67 -23.69
CA LEU A 218 -6.42 -14.52 -23.96
C LEU A 218 -5.57 -13.28 -24.25
N ASP A 219 -6.15 -12.28 -24.92
CA ASP A 219 -5.50 -10.99 -25.10
C ASP A 219 -5.96 -10.00 -24.00
N PRO A 220 -5.20 -9.83 -22.89
CA PRO A 220 -5.52 -8.78 -21.95
C PRO A 220 -5.09 -7.45 -22.55
N GLN A 221 -5.96 -6.44 -22.51
CA GLN A 221 -5.52 -5.10 -22.89
C GLN A 221 -4.44 -4.63 -21.90
N PRO A 222 -3.27 -4.15 -22.38
CA PRO A 222 -2.19 -3.74 -21.51
C PRO A 222 -2.60 -2.50 -20.70
N GLY A 223 -2.37 -2.55 -19.39
CA GLY A 223 -2.37 -1.37 -18.52
C GLY A 223 -0.95 -0.84 -18.30
N GLU A 224 -0.83 0.29 -17.61
CA GLU A 224 0.47 0.78 -17.16
C GLU A 224 0.88 0.04 -15.87
N PRO A 225 2.07 -0.58 -15.82
CA PRO A 225 2.51 -1.30 -14.63
C PRO A 225 2.79 -0.31 -13.50
N LEU A 226 1.98 -0.38 -12.44
CA LEU A 226 2.24 0.32 -11.19
C LEU A 226 3.45 -0.34 -10.50
N ARG A 227 4.51 0.44 -10.27
CA ARG A 227 5.62 0.01 -9.41
C ARG A 227 5.26 0.35 -7.97
N SER A 228 5.38 -0.63 -7.09
CA SER A 228 5.19 -0.43 -5.66
C SER A 228 6.18 -1.28 -4.88
N ASP A 229 6.76 -0.68 -3.85
CA ASP A 229 7.53 -1.36 -2.81
C ASP A 229 6.70 -1.28 -1.53
N THR A 230 6.62 -2.36 -0.76
CA THR A 230 5.68 -2.46 0.38
C THR A 230 6.30 -3.29 1.50
N ALA A 231 6.05 -2.90 2.75
CA ALA A 231 6.42 -3.68 3.92
C ALA A 231 5.21 -4.48 4.39
N TYR A 232 5.34 -5.81 4.39
CA TYR A 232 4.35 -6.73 4.96
C TYR A 232 4.89 -7.30 6.28
N LEU A 233 4.01 -7.38 7.28
CA LEU A 233 4.29 -7.94 8.59
C LEU A 233 3.18 -8.91 8.96
N CYS A 234 3.55 -10.05 9.54
CA CYS A 234 2.62 -10.92 10.24
C CYS A 234 3.12 -11.20 11.65
N ALA A 235 2.19 -11.30 12.59
CA ALA A 235 2.47 -11.63 13.98
C ALA A 235 1.40 -12.57 14.53
N VAL A 236 1.82 -13.50 15.39
CA VAL A 236 0.95 -14.41 16.13
C VAL A 236 1.43 -14.43 17.58
N ASP A 237 0.52 -14.24 18.53
CA ASP A 237 0.85 -14.32 19.97
C ASP A 237 0.47 -15.69 20.58
N SER A 238 0.86 -15.90 21.84
CA SER A 238 0.60 -17.14 22.58
C SER A 238 -0.88 -17.40 22.87
N ASP A 239 -1.71 -16.35 22.81
CA ASP A 239 -3.15 -16.43 23.07
C ASP A 239 -3.94 -16.70 21.77
N GLY A 240 -3.24 -16.83 20.63
CA GLY A 240 -3.82 -17.10 19.32
C GLY A 240 -4.28 -15.86 18.56
N MET A 241 -3.94 -14.65 19.01
CA MET A 241 -4.18 -13.43 18.23
C MET A 241 -3.23 -13.40 17.04
N MET A 242 -3.78 -13.22 15.85
CA MET A 242 -3.03 -13.17 14.61
C MET A 242 -3.30 -11.86 13.89
N VAL A 243 -2.24 -11.26 13.33
CA VAL A 243 -2.33 -10.00 12.57
C VAL A 243 -1.61 -10.17 11.25
N SER A 244 -2.30 -9.80 10.17
CA SER A 244 -1.76 -9.57 8.83
C SER A 244 -1.77 -8.06 8.60
N LEU A 245 -0.60 -7.42 8.60
CA LEU A 245 -0.43 -5.98 8.53
C LEU A 245 0.46 -5.61 7.34
N ILE A 246 0.11 -4.53 6.67
CA ILE A 246 0.85 -4.10 5.50
C ILE A 246 0.70 -2.59 5.32
N GLU A 247 1.82 -1.91 5.05
CA GLU A 247 1.89 -0.46 4.88
C GLU A 247 2.88 -0.09 3.78
N SER A 248 2.62 1.03 3.11
CA SER A 248 3.48 1.50 2.02
C SER A 248 3.20 2.96 1.69
N THR A 249 4.26 3.68 1.30
CA THR A 249 4.22 4.99 0.65
C THR A 249 3.88 4.94 -0.84
N PHE A 250 3.47 3.76 -1.32
CA PHE A 250 3.26 3.33 -2.71
C PHE A 250 4.56 3.02 -3.47
N ASP A 251 5.20 4.00 -4.10
CA ASP A 251 6.39 3.77 -4.92
C ASP A 251 7.67 4.18 -4.18
N SER A 252 8.43 3.20 -3.67
CA SER A 252 9.70 3.46 -2.96
C SER A 252 9.52 4.50 -1.84
N PHE A 253 10.27 5.60 -1.84
CA PHE A 253 10.14 6.76 -0.94
C PHE A 253 8.88 7.62 -1.18
N GLY A 254 7.88 7.10 -1.89
CA GLY A 254 6.63 7.77 -2.22
C GLY A 254 6.83 8.90 -3.21
N SER A 255 6.27 10.06 -2.89
CA SER A 255 6.34 11.27 -3.73
C SER A 255 7.74 11.89 -3.79
N GLY A 256 8.66 11.49 -2.90
CA GLY A 256 9.93 12.18 -2.71
C GLY A 256 9.80 13.52 -1.98
N ILE A 257 8.58 13.95 -1.61
CA ILE A 257 8.34 15.15 -0.81
C ILE A 257 8.54 14.81 0.67
N VAL A 258 9.44 15.54 1.32
CA VAL A 258 9.73 15.41 2.76
C VAL A 258 9.41 16.71 3.47
N ILE A 259 8.63 16.64 4.55
CA ILE A 259 8.28 17.82 5.32
C ILE A 259 9.51 18.30 6.10
N PRO A 260 9.99 19.53 5.87
CA PRO A 260 11.26 20.00 6.39
C PRO A 260 11.38 19.83 7.90
N GLY A 261 12.46 19.18 8.35
CA GLY A 261 12.77 19.02 9.77
C GLY A 261 11.87 18.07 10.55
N THR A 262 11.11 17.18 9.88
CA THR A 262 10.24 16.19 10.54
C THR A 262 10.64 14.73 10.26
N GLY A 263 11.34 14.46 9.14
CA GLY A 263 11.56 13.10 8.65
C GLY A 263 10.32 12.46 7.99
N ILE A 264 9.19 13.16 7.87
CA ILE A 264 7.96 12.64 7.26
C ILE A 264 8.08 12.72 5.74
N ALA A 265 8.15 11.56 5.09
CA ALA A 265 8.06 11.42 3.63
C ALA A 265 6.60 11.15 3.21
N LEU A 266 6.09 11.94 2.26
CA LEU A 266 4.70 11.80 1.81
C LEU A 266 4.56 10.70 0.76
N GLN A 267 3.55 9.84 0.93
CA GLN A 267 3.16 8.84 -0.05
C GLN A 267 2.73 9.46 -1.39
N ASN A 268 2.81 8.71 -2.49
CA ASN A 268 2.25 9.08 -3.80
C ASN A 268 1.06 8.20 -4.22
N ARG A 269 0.32 7.65 -3.25
CA ARG A 269 -0.82 6.75 -3.46
C ARG A 269 -1.91 7.31 -4.37
N GLY A 270 -2.03 8.64 -4.49
CA GLY A 270 -2.94 9.29 -5.43
C GLY A 270 -2.73 8.90 -6.90
N ALA A 271 -1.55 8.36 -7.25
CA ALA A 271 -1.30 7.77 -8.57
C ALA A 271 -2.20 6.56 -8.89
N GLY A 272 -2.88 5.99 -7.89
CA GLY A 272 -3.87 4.94 -8.09
C GLY A 272 -5.20 5.43 -8.67
N PHE A 273 -5.44 6.73 -8.83
CA PHE A 273 -6.65 7.26 -9.48
C PHE A 273 -6.59 7.14 -11.00
N SER A 274 -7.78 6.97 -11.61
CA SER A 274 -7.96 7.19 -13.05
C SER A 274 -8.15 8.67 -13.36
N LEU A 275 -7.66 9.10 -14.52
CA LEU A 275 -7.95 10.42 -15.10
C LEU A 275 -9.11 10.40 -16.11
N ASP A 276 -9.63 9.23 -16.44
CA ASP A 276 -10.89 9.10 -17.15
C ASP A 276 -12.05 9.41 -16.19
N ALA A 277 -12.74 10.52 -16.43
CA ALA A 277 -13.86 10.98 -15.61
C ALA A 277 -15.06 10.00 -15.59
N ALA A 278 -15.18 9.11 -16.58
CA ALA A 278 -16.21 8.08 -16.62
C ALA A 278 -15.84 6.82 -15.80
N HIS A 279 -14.59 6.71 -15.35
CA HIS A 279 -14.12 5.56 -14.60
C HIS A 279 -14.62 5.61 -13.14
N PRO A 280 -15.08 4.49 -12.54
CA PRO A 280 -15.55 4.50 -11.14
C PRO A 280 -14.46 4.91 -10.15
N ASN A 281 -13.19 4.71 -10.49
CA ASN A 281 -12.00 5.17 -9.74
C ASN A 281 -11.42 6.51 -10.26
N ALA A 282 -12.22 7.37 -10.90
CA ALA A 282 -11.82 8.73 -11.26
C ALA A 282 -11.40 9.54 -10.02
N LEU A 283 -10.38 10.40 -10.17
CA LEU A 283 -9.94 11.35 -9.14
C LEU A 283 -11.10 12.23 -8.65
N ALA A 284 -11.31 12.28 -7.34
CA ALA A 284 -12.29 13.17 -6.72
C ALA A 284 -11.84 13.60 -5.30
N PRO A 285 -12.27 14.79 -4.81
CA PRO A 285 -11.99 15.23 -3.44
C PRO A 285 -12.55 14.26 -2.40
N GLY A 286 -11.80 13.99 -1.32
CA GLY A 286 -12.25 13.12 -0.22
C GLY A 286 -12.33 11.62 -0.55
N LYS A 287 -12.10 11.24 -1.81
CA LYS A 287 -12.12 9.85 -2.26
C LYS A 287 -10.79 9.16 -2.02
N ARG A 288 -10.82 7.85 -1.81
CA ARG A 288 -9.62 6.99 -1.74
C ARG A 288 -9.33 6.34 -3.12
N PRO A 289 -8.08 6.34 -3.59
CA PRO A 289 -7.73 5.72 -4.87
C PRO A 289 -7.74 4.19 -4.76
N TYR A 290 -7.86 3.49 -5.88
CA TYR A 290 -7.55 2.06 -5.98
C TYR A 290 -6.25 1.73 -5.22
N HIS A 291 -6.30 0.73 -4.36
CA HIS A 291 -5.24 0.45 -3.40
C HIS A 291 -4.59 -0.90 -3.63
N THR A 292 -3.26 -0.91 -3.81
CA THR A 292 -2.51 -2.12 -4.18
C THR A 292 -2.16 -3.03 -3.00
N ILE A 293 -2.26 -2.50 -1.78
CA ILE A 293 -1.87 -3.20 -0.55
C ILE A 293 -2.98 -4.16 -0.12
N ILE A 294 -2.63 -5.43 0.11
CA ILE A 294 -3.57 -6.52 0.41
C ILE A 294 -3.05 -7.42 1.56
N PRO A 295 -3.51 -7.26 2.81
CA PRO A 295 -3.24 -8.22 3.87
C PRO A 295 -4.17 -9.43 3.72
N GLY A 296 -3.62 -10.55 3.26
CA GLY A 296 -4.35 -11.82 3.20
C GLY A 296 -4.40 -12.53 4.54
N PHE A 297 -5.46 -13.32 4.77
CA PHE A 297 -5.62 -14.21 5.92
C PHE A 297 -6.24 -15.55 5.49
N LEU A 298 -5.92 -16.64 6.20
CA LEU A 298 -6.40 -18.01 5.97
C LEU A 298 -6.86 -18.65 7.28
#